data_AF-A0A223ZB39-F1
#
_entry.id   AF-A0A223ZB39-F1
#
_cell.length_a   1.000
_cell.length_b   1.000
_cell.length_c   1.000
_cell.angle_alpha   90.00
_cell.angle_beta   90.00
_cell.angle_gamma   90.00
#
_symmetry.space_group_name_H-M   'P 1'
#
loop_
_entity.id
_entity.type
_entity.pdbx_description
1 polymer ?
#
loop_
_entity_poly.entity_id
_entity_poly.type
_entity_poly.pdbx_seq_one_letter_code
_entity_poly.pdbx_strand_id
1 'polypeptide(L)' 'DVMAGVTPRMVVGVTTEAIAGEGLVVTAGGIDSHVHFICPQQIAEALASGVTTFVGGGTGPATGTNATTCTPGSR' A
#
# COMPACT_ATOMS: atom_id res chain seq x y z
N ASP A 1 -12.73 -11.59 29.26
CA ASP A 1 -13.39 -12.23 30.42
C ASP A 1 -13.84 -11.24 31.48
N VAL A 2 -13.06 -10.21 31.81
CA VAL A 2 -13.35 -9.26 32.91
C VAL A 2 -13.70 -7.82 32.47
N MET A 3 -13.37 -7.44 31.24
CA MET A 3 -13.70 -6.12 30.69
C MET A 3 -15.10 -6.12 30.08
N ALA A 4 -15.90 -5.09 30.39
CA ALA A 4 -17.19 -4.88 29.75
C ALA A 4 -17.02 -4.38 28.30
N GLY A 5 -17.92 -4.79 27.40
CA GLY A 5 -18.02 -4.21 26.06
C GLY A 5 -16.93 -4.60 25.05
N VAL A 6 -16.15 -5.65 25.30
CA VAL A 6 -15.19 -6.18 24.31
C VAL A 6 -15.94 -6.62 23.05
N THR A 7 -15.59 -6.03 21.90
CA THR A 7 -16.25 -6.32 20.62
C THR A 7 -16.06 -7.80 20.22
N PRO A 8 -17.11 -8.49 19.73
CA PRO A 8 -16.97 -9.84 19.21
C PRO A 8 -15.87 -9.94 18.15
N ARG A 9 -15.01 -10.97 18.26
CA ARG A 9 -13.80 -11.19 17.42
C ARG A 9 -12.64 -10.21 17.64
N MET A 10 -12.61 -9.45 18.74
CA MET A 10 -11.48 -8.59 19.13
C MET A 10 -10.86 -9.00 20.48
N VAL A 11 -10.73 -10.31 20.72
CA VAL A 11 -10.08 -10.83 21.95
C VAL A 11 -8.56 -10.79 21.79
N VAL A 12 -7.86 -10.24 22.78
CA VAL A 12 -6.40 -10.36 22.91
C VAL A 12 -6.11 -11.67 23.63
N GLY A 13 -5.44 -12.60 22.95
CA GLY A 13 -5.10 -13.92 23.47
C GLY A 13 -3.60 -14.20 23.45
N VAL A 14 -3.24 -15.45 23.74
CA VAL A 14 -1.82 -15.89 23.81
C VAL A 14 -1.06 -15.82 22.48
N THR A 15 -1.78 -15.63 21.36
CA THR A 15 -1.21 -15.55 20.00
C THR A 15 -1.45 -14.18 19.36
N THR A 16 -1.81 -13.16 20.13
CA THR A 16 -2.09 -11.82 19.61
C THR A 16 -0.84 -10.95 19.69
N GLU A 17 -0.39 -10.42 18.55
CA GLU A 17 0.58 -9.32 18.49
C GLU A 17 -0.10 -7.98 18.74
N ALA A 18 0.63 -7.01 19.29
CA ALA A 18 0.15 -5.67 19.57
C ALA A 18 1.05 -4.60 18.92
N ILE A 19 0.41 -3.64 18.24
CA ILE A 19 1.04 -2.40 17.77
C ILE A 19 0.38 -1.24 18.51
N ALA A 20 1.18 -0.47 19.26
CA ALA A 20 0.72 0.70 20.01
C ALA A 20 0.30 1.83 19.04
N GLY A 21 -0.90 2.36 19.23
CA GLY A 21 -1.50 3.39 18.37
C GLY A 21 -1.88 4.67 19.11
N GLU A 22 -1.68 4.73 20.43
CA GLU A 22 -2.00 5.89 21.25
C GLU A 22 -1.19 7.12 20.81
N GLY A 23 -1.87 8.24 20.60
CA GLY A 23 -1.26 9.48 20.13
C GLY A 23 -0.88 9.50 18.64
N LEU A 24 -1.17 8.43 17.88
CA LEU A 24 -0.91 8.35 16.45
C LEU A 24 -2.21 8.43 15.63
N VAL A 25 -2.07 8.77 14.34
CA VAL A 25 -3.16 8.70 13.35
C VAL A 25 -2.89 7.51 12.44
N VAL A 26 -3.89 6.63 12.32
CA VAL A 26 -3.87 5.51 11.37
C VAL A 26 -4.81 5.84 10.21
N THR A 27 -4.31 5.77 8.98
CA THR A 27 -5.10 5.90 7.76
C THR A 27 -5.10 4.58 6.99
N ALA A 28 -6.01 4.44 6.02
CA ALA A 28 -5.79 3.46 4.96
C ALA A 28 -4.48 3.78 4.21
N GLY A 29 -3.89 2.79 3.58
CA GLY A 29 -2.79 3.03 2.65
C GLY A 29 -3.27 3.76 1.39
N GLY A 30 -2.42 4.64 0.86
CA GLY A 30 -2.72 5.42 -0.34
C GLY A 30 -2.88 4.54 -1.57
N ILE A 31 -3.79 4.94 -2.46
CA ILE A 31 -4.00 4.30 -3.77
C ILE A 31 -3.56 5.30 -4.83
N ASP A 32 -2.44 5.02 -5.49
CA ASP A 32 -2.01 5.76 -6.67
C ASP A 32 -2.51 5.04 -7.92
N SER A 33 -3.43 5.69 -8.63
CA SER A 33 -4.05 5.17 -9.84
C SER A 33 -3.41 5.64 -11.15
N HIS A 34 -2.29 6.37 -11.06
CA HIS A 34 -1.60 6.93 -12.22
C HIS A 34 -0.09 6.66 -12.14
N VAL A 35 0.29 5.38 -12.03
CA VAL A 35 1.70 4.98 -11.91
C VAL A 35 2.32 4.68 -13.28
N HIS A 36 3.42 5.36 -13.60
CA HIS A 36 4.32 4.94 -14.68
C HIS A 36 5.36 3.98 -14.10
N PHE A 37 5.39 2.71 -14.53
CA PHE A 37 6.37 1.73 -14.04
C PHE A 37 7.73 1.88 -14.74
N ILE A 38 8.42 3.00 -14.46
CA ILE A 38 9.70 3.39 -15.08
C ILE A 38 10.87 2.62 -14.47
N CYS A 39 10.89 2.47 -13.14
CA CYS A 39 11.97 1.78 -12.46
C CYS A 39 11.46 1.12 -11.15
N PRO A 40 12.08 0.02 -10.69
CA PRO A 40 11.69 -0.62 -9.43
C PRO A 40 11.89 0.26 -8.18
N GLN A 41 12.82 1.21 -8.23
CA GLN A 41 13.20 2.07 -7.09
C GLN A 41 12.03 2.94 -6.61
N GLN A 42 11.11 3.32 -7.49
CA GLN A 42 9.96 4.15 -7.15
C GLN A 42 9.03 3.52 -6.11
N ILE A 43 9.06 2.19 -5.95
CA ILE A 43 8.24 1.48 -4.95
C ILE A 43 8.67 1.86 -3.52
N ALA A 44 9.96 2.01 -3.27
CA ALA A 44 10.45 2.38 -1.94
C ALA A 44 9.99 3.80 -1.57
N GLU A 45 10.03 4.73 -2.52
CA GLU A 45 9.57 6.12 -2.34
C GLU A 45 8.05 6.18 -2.07
N ALA A 46 7.27 5.43 -2.83
CA ALA A 46 5.82 5.35 -2.65
C ALA A 46 5.45 4.74 -1.28
N LEU A 47 6.12 3.67 -0.85
CA LEU A 47 5.89 3.10 0.49
C LEU A 47 6.24 4.07 1.62
N ALA A 48 7.35 4.80 1.48
CA ALA A 48 7.77 5.81 2.46
C ALA A 48 6.78 6.99 2.57
N SER A 49 6.05 7.30 1.49
CA SER A 49 4.98 8.31 1.48
C SER A 49 3.60 7.78 1.88
N GLY A 50 3.47 6.49 2.22
CA GLY A 50 2.24 5.87 2.66
C GLY A 50 1.35 5.33 1.54
N VAL A 51 1.81 5.27 0.29
CA VAL A 51 1.12 4.61 -0.82
C VAL A 51 1.35 3.10 -0.75
N THR A 52 0.27 2.32 -0.78
CA THR A 52 0.33 0.85 -0.68
C THR A 52 -0.22 0.14 -1.91
N THR A 53 -0.92 0.86 -2.79
CA THR A 53 -1.52 0.31 -4.01
C THR A 53 -1.09 1.11 -5.23
N PHE A 54 -0.68 0.39 -6.27
CA PHE A 54 -0.10 0.94 -7.49
C PHE A 54 -0.91 0.45 -8.69
N VAL A 55 -1.59 1.36 -9.38
CA VAL A 55 -2.30 1.05 -10.63
C VAL A 55 -1.76 1.92 -11.74
N GLY A 56 -1.42 1.29 -12.87
CA GLY A 56 -0.81 1.96 -13.99
C GLY A 56 -0.16 0.98 -14.95
N GLY A 57 0.93 1.38 -15.59
CA GLY A 57 1.60 0.57 -16.61
C GLY A 57 3.02 1.04 -16.91
N GLY A 58 3.82 0.15 -17.47
CA GLY A 58 5.18 0.45 -17.87
C GLY A 58 6.03 -0.79 -18.10
N THR A 59 7.09 -0.64 -18.90
CA THR A 59 8.07 -1.68 -19.22
C THR A 59 9.50 -1.22 -18.91
N GLY A 60 9.65 -0.33 -17.93
CA GLY A 60 10.93 0.29 -17.60
C GLY A 60 11.11 1.67 -18.25
N PRO A 61 12.36 2.17 -18.41
CA PRO A 61 12.64 3.54 -18.85
C PRO A 61 12.49 3.74 -20.38
N ALA A 62 11.52 3.09 -21.01
CA ALA A 62 11.21 3.26 -22.41
C ALA A 62 10.45 4.58 -22.63
N THR A 63 10.64 5.22 -23.80
CA THR A 63 9.90 6.45 -24.17
C THR A 63 8.40 6.30 -24.02
N GLY A 64 7.85 5.13 -24.34
CA GLY A 64 6.43 4.81 -24.14
C GLY A 64 6.03 4.93 -22.67
N THR A 65 6.71 4.23 -21.77
CA THR A 65 6.43 4.30 -20.33
C THR A 65 6.69 5.67 -19.74
N ASN A 66 7.68 6.42 -20.23
CA ASN A 66 7.92 7.79 -19.77
C ASN A 66 6.81 8.76 -20.19
N ALA A 67 5.99 8.40 -21.19
CA ALA A 67 4.89 9.22 -21.70
C ALA A 67 3.50 8.70 -21.28
N THR A 68 3.33 7.39 -21.11
CA THR A 68 2.02 6.77 -20.87
C THR A 68 2.10 5.67 -19.81
N THR A 69 1.03 5.51 -19.02
CA THR A 69 0.85 4.43 -18.03
C THR A 69 0.42 3.12 -18.68
N CYS A 70 1.12 2.70 -19.73
CA CYS A 70 0.76 1.51 -20.50
C CYS A 70 1.83 0.43 -20.39
N THR A 71 1.38 -0.80 -20.17
CA THR A 71 2.17 -2.02 -20.41
C THR A 71 1.64 -2.65 -21.69
N PRO A 72 2.28 -2.43 -22.85
CA PRO A 72 1.77 -2.94 -24.13
C PRO A 72 1.71 -4.48 -24.13
N GLY A 73 0.56 -5.04 -24.52
CA GLY A 73 0.34 -6.48 -24.58
C GLY A 73 1.06 -7.17 -25.76
N SER A 74 1.01 -8.50 -25.78
CA SER A 74 1.69 -9.37 -26.76
C SER A 74 1.10 -9.38 -28.18
N ARG A 75 0.05 -8.56 -28.42
CA ARG A 75 -1.08 -8.82 -29.34
C ARG A 75 -2.14 -9.70 -28.70
#